data_AF-A0A6G0AF77-F1
#
_entry.id   AF-A0A6G0AF77-F1
#
_cell.length_a   1.000
_cell.length_b   1.000
_cell.length_c   1.000
_cell.angle_alpha   90.00
_cell.angle_beta   90.00
_cell.angle_gamma   90.00
#
_symmetry.space_group_name_H-M   'P 1'
#
loop_
_entity.id
_entity.type
_entity.pdbx_description
1 polymer ?
#
loop_
_entity_poly.entity_id
_entity_poly.type
_entity_poly.pdbx_seq_one_letter_code
_entity_poly.pdbx_strand_id
1 'polypeptide(L)'
;MKNIGSVILFVLFFSMIILPQKGKWKDDEAKEKLEQLEKIKLIESLQMDEETTLRFFSRKSEHKKQQEELHKQLHESIDYLETIFKSGRAVTNDELKTNIAEINNLQLQIEKNRIDFINSLNDILSYEQIAKLIIFEKQFRNEVRRLIMKERRAPIDQE
;
A
#
# COMPACT_ATOMS: atom_id res chain seq x y z
N MET A 1 2.06 -4.45 -56.47
CA MET A 1 1.78 -3.35 -55.53
C MET A 1 0.69 -3.70 -54.49
N LYS A 2 0.55 -4.96 -54.04
CA LYS A 2 -0.47 -5.36 -53.04
C LYS A 2 0.07 -5.53 -51.61
N ASN A 3 1.39 -5.55 -51.43
CA ASN A 3 2.02 -5.90 -50.15
C ASN A 3 2.62 -4.69 -49.41
N ILE A 4 2.72 -3.53 -50.07
CA ILE A 4 3.31 -2.31 -49.47
C ILE A 4 2.37 -1.72 -48.41
N GLY A 5 1.05 -1.78 -48.65
CA GLY A 5 0.05 -1.33 -47.67
C GLY A 5 0.07 -2.16 -46.38
N SER A 6 0.24 -3.49 -46.47
CA SER A 6 0.32 -4.36 -45.29
C SER A 6 1.61 -4.15 -44.50
N VAL A 7 2.74 -3.83 -45.16
CA VAL A 7 4.01 -3.53 -44.48
C VAL A 7 3.92 -2.21 -43.72
N ILE A 8 3.30 -1.17 -44.30
CA ILE A 8 3.08 0.11 -43.63
C ILE A 8 2.16 -0.04 -42.41
N LEU A 9 1.12 -0.88 -42.52
CA LEU A 9 0.21 -1.18 -41.41
C LEU A 9 0.92 -1.93 -40.27
N PHE A 10 1.85 -2.85 -40.60
CA PHE A 10 2.65 -3.58 -39.60
C PHE A 10 3.66 -2.68 -38.87
N VAL A 11 4.27 -1.72 -39.57
CA VAL A 11 5.20 -0.74 -38.98
C VAL A 11 4.47 0.22 -38.04
N LEU A 12 3.24 0.61 -38.38
CA LEU A 12 2.38 1.42 -37.49
C LEU A 12 1.89 0.65 -36.26
N PHE A 13 1.70 -0.66 -36.36
CA PHE A 13 1.35 -1.50 -35.20
C PHE A 13 2.54 -1.71 -34.24
N PHE A 14 3.78 -1.75 -34.76
CA PHE A 14 4.98 -1.93 -33.93
C PHE A 14 5.39 -0.66 -33.16
N SER A 15 5.06 0.53 -33.67
CA SER A 15 5.40 1.79 -32.99
C SER A 15 4.58 2.03 -31.72
N MET A 16 3.43 1.36 -31.56
CA MET A 16 2.62 1.43 -30.33
C MET A 16 3.18 0.60 -29.15
N ILE A 17 4.13 -0.32 -29.39
CA ILE A 17 4.73 -1.15 -28.34
C ILE A 17 5.89 -0.42 -27.62
N ILE A 18 6.43 0.66 -28.21
CA ILE A 18 7.63 1.37 -27.71
C ILE A 18 7.26 2.64 -26.92
N LEU A 19 6.03 2.76 -26.43
CA LEU A 19 5.70 3.77 -25.42
C LEU A 19 5.99 3.21 -24.02
N PRO A 20 7.11 3.56 -23.37
CA PRO A 20 7.32 3.20 -21.97
C PRO A 20 6.19 3.80 -21.13
N GLN A 21 5.46 2.97 -20.39
CA GLN A 21 4.53 3.39 -19.34
C GLN A 21 5.32 4.10 -18.22
N LYS A 22 5.67 5.37 -18.43
CA LYS A 22 6.57 6.20 -17.59
C LYS A 22 6.07 6.50 -16.17
N GLY A 23 4.92 5.96 -15.73
CA GLY A 23 4.33 6.23 -14.42
C GLY A 23 4.67 5.22 -13.33
N LYS A 24 4.57 3.91 -13.61
CA LYS A 24 4.60 2.87 -12.56
C LYS A 24 5.99 2.58 -12.00
N TRP A 25 7.02 2.60 -12.84
CA TRP A 25 8.38 2.20 -12.47
C TRP A 25 9.03 3.10 -11.41
N LYS A 26 8.70 4.41 -11.39
CA LYS A 26 9.26 5.34 -10.41
C LYS A 26 8.64 5.16 -9.02
N ASP A 27 7.35 4.83 -8.96
CA ASP A 27 6.63 4.65 -7.71
C ASP A 27 7.07 3.36 -7.00
N ASP A 28 7.32 2.28 -7.76
CA ASP A 28 7.81 1.01 -7.21
C ASP A 28 9.22 1.14 -6.62
N GLU A 29 10.13 1.84 -7.30
CA GLU A 29 11.50 2.08 -6.79
C GLU A 29 11.49 2.95 -5.51
N ALA A 30 10.65 3.98 -5.48
CA ALA A 30 10.50 4.83 -4.29
C ALA A 30 9.93 4.05 -3.10
N LYS A 31 8.93 3.18 -3.35
CA LYS A 31 8.36 2.28 -2.35
C LYS A 31 9.41 1.32 -1.80
N GLU A 32 10.22 0.69 -2.66
CA GLU A 32 11.27 -0.23 -2.22
C GLU A 32 12.31 0.48 -1.34
N LYS A 33 12.80 1.65 -1.75
CA LYS A 33 13.73 2.45 -0.94
C LYS A 33 13.15 2.83 0.42
N LEU A 34 11.86 3.16 0.46
CA LEU A 34 11.17 3.46 1.70
C LEU A 34 11.08 2.25 2.62
N GLU A 35 10.79 1.06 2.07
CA GLU A 35 10.76 -0.19 2.83
C GLU A 35 12.15 -0.57 3.38
N GLN A 36 13.21 -0.36 2.60
CA GLN A 36 14.59 -0.57 3.05
C GLN A 36 14.94 0.39 4.20
N LEU A 37 14.58 1.67 4.07
CA LEU A 37 14.78 2.67 5.12
C LEU A 37 14.02 2.32 6.41
N GLU A 38 12.77 1.86 6.28
CA GLU A 38 11.97 1.42 7.43
C GLU A 38 12.67 0.28 8.18
N LYS A 39 13.18 -0.73 7.45
CA LYS A 39 13.88 -1.87 8.05
C LYS A 39 15.13 -1.43 8.83
N ILE A 40 15.95 -0.55 8.24
CA ILE A 40 17.16 -0.02 8.88
C ILE A 40 16.79 0.73 10.17
N LYS A 41 15.85 1.67 10.09
CA LYS A 41 15.43 2.45 11.27
C LYS A 41 14.80 1.57 12.37
N LEU A 42 14.12 0.49 12.02
CA LEU A 42 13.59 -0.47 13.00
C LEU A 42 14.69 -1.22 13.75
N ILE A 43 15.71 -1.71 13.04
CA ILE A 43 16.85 -2.39 13.65
C ILE A 43 17.55 -1.44 14.63
N GLU A 44 17.79 -0.19 14.22
CA GLU A 44 18.43 0.83 15.05
C GLU A 44 17.60 1.22 16.27
N SER A 45 16.29 1.49 16.09
CA SER A 45 15.41 1.98 17.16
C SER A 45 15.07 0.91 18.19
N LEU A 46 14.99 -0.35 17.78
CA LEU A 46 14.68 -1.47 18.66
C LEU A 46 15.93 -2.14 19.24
N GLN A 47 17.12 -1.82 18.71
CA GLN A 47 18.41 -2.38 19.11
C GLN A 47 18.37 -3.92 19.14
N MET A 48 17.83 -4.52 18.08
CA MET A 48 17.68 -5.97 17.96
C MET A 48 19.02 -6.63 17.62
N ASP A 49 19.29 -7.79 18.22
CA ASP A 49 20.36 -8.68 17.75
C ASP A 49 19.96 -9.41 16.46
N GLU A 50 20.88 -10.19 15.89
CA GLU A 50 20.67 -10.89 14.62
C GLU A 50 19.51 -11.89 14.67
N GLU A 51 19.44 -12.70 15.74
CA GLU A 51 18.39 -13.71 15.92
C GLU A 51 17.01 -13.06 16.05
N THR A 52 16.90 -12.04 16.91
CA THR A 52 15.69 -11.25 17.14
C THR A 52 15.25 -10.56 15.85
N THR A 53 16.20 -9.98 15.11
CA THR A 53 15.94 -9.30 13.82
C THR A 53 15.32 -10.26 12.82
N LEU A 54 15.88 -11.47 12.67
CA LEU A 54 15.39 -12.47 11.74
C LEU A 54 13.96 -12.92 12.11
N ARG A 55 13.72 -13.23 13.39
CA ARG A 55 12.40 -13.64 13.88
C ARG A 55 11.37 -12.53 13.72
N PHE A 56 11.72 -11.30 14.09
CA PHE A 56 10.87 -10.12 13.97
C PHE A 56 10.45 -9.87 12.52
N PHE A 57 11.40 -9.82 11.58
CA PHE A 57 11.05 -9.54 10.17
C PHE A 57 10.32 -10.69 9.50
N SER A 58 10.54 -11.94 9.93
CA SER A 58 9.72 -13.08 9.51
C SER A 58 8.25 -12.87 9.91
N ARG A 59 7.98 -12.58 11.19
CA ARG A 59 6.63 -12.31 11.69
C ARG A 59 6.01 -11.07 11.05
N LYS A 60 6.79 -10.00 10.88
CA LYS A 60 6.33 -8.75 10.25
C LYS A 60 5.97 -8.96 8.78
N SER A 61 6.69 -9.82 8.06
CA SER A 61 6.39 -10.14 6.66
C SER A 61 5.03 -10.82 6.52
N GLU A 62 4.71 -11.77 7.40
CA GLU A 62 3.39 -12.42 7.42
C GLU A 62 2.27 -11.42 7.73
N HIS A 63 2.45 -10.60 8.77
CA HIS A 63 1.51 -9.54 9.11
C HIS A 63 1.29 -8.56 7.95
N LYS A 64 2.36 -8.14 7.26
CA LYS A 64 2.29 -7.23 6.11
C LYS A 64 1.43 -7.81 4.99
N LYS A 65 1.60 -9.10 4.65
CA LYS A 65 0.77 -9.75 3.61
C LYS A 65 -0.71 -9.77 3.98
N GLN A 66 -1.02 -10.05 5.24
CA GLN A 66 -2.40 -10.06 5.74
C GLN A 66 -3.01 -8.65 5.70
N GLN A 67 -2.24 -7.63 6.11
CA GLN A 67 -2.65 -6.22 6.02
C GLN A 67 -2.89 -5.78 4.58
N GLU A 68 -2.00 -6.14 3.66
CA GLU A 68 -2.13 -5.79 2.24
C GLU A 68 -3.42 -6.35 1.64
N GLU A 69 -3.76 -7.61 1.94
CA GLU A 69 -4.99 -8.22 1.45
C GLU A 69 -6.24 -7.57 2.05
N LEU A 70 -6.27 -7.32 3.37
CA LEU A 70 -7.39 -6.65 4.03
C LEU A 70 -7.60 -5.21 3.51
N HIS A 71 -6.51 -4.47 3.30
CA HIS A 71 -6.58 -3.13 2.74
C HIS A 71 -7.04 -3.11 1.29
N LYS A 72 -6.62 -4.11 0.49
CA LYS A 72 -7.09 -4.28 -0.87
C LYS A 72 -8.61 -4.51 -0.91
N GLN A 73 -9.12 -5.43 -0.10
CA GLN A 73 -10.57 -5.69 0.00
C GLN A 73 -11.32 -4.43 0.44
N LEU A 74 -10.82 -3.71 1.44
CA LEU A 74 -11.43 -2.46 1.89
C LEU A 74 -11.48 -1.40 0.78
N HIS A 75 -10.40 -1.27 0.00
CA HIS A 75 -10.35 -0.34 -1.12
C HIS A 75 -11.35 -0.73 -2.21
N GLU A 76 -11.43 -2.01 -2.57
CA GLU A 76 -12.39 -2.53 -3.56
C GLU A 76 -13.85 -2.26 -3.12
N SER A 77 -14.20 -2.48 -1.85
CA SER A 77 -15.54 -2.19 -1.33
C SER A 77 -15.88 -0.69 -1.38
N ILE A 78 -14.90 0.19 -1.10
CA ILE A 78 -15.10 1.64 -1.18
C ILE A 78 -15.24 2.10 -2.63
N ASP A 79 -14.38 1.62 -3.53
CA ASP A 79 -14.40 1.97 -4.96
C ASP A 79 -15.70 1.50 -5.63
N TYR A 80 -16.25 0.37 -5.18
CA TYR A 80 -17.55 -0.11 -5.60
C TYR A 80 -18.67 0.87 -5.25
N LEU A 81 -18.70 1.38 -4.00
CA LEU A 81 -19.65 2.42 -3.60
C LEU A 81 -19.46 3.70 -4.41
N GLU A 82 -18.22 4.13 -4.61
CA GLU A 82 -17.93 5.31 -5.42
C GLU A 82 -18.44 5.16 -6.87
N THR A 83 -18.26 3.98 -7.45
CA THR A 83 -18.75 3.64 -8.79
C THR A 83 -20.27 3.64 -8.88
N ILE A 84 -20.96 3.11 -7.88
CA ILE A 84 -22.43 3.18 -7.77
C ILE A 84 -22.90 4.63 -7.84
N PHE A 85 -22.35 5.50 -6.99
CA PHE A 85 -22.78 6.88 -6.90
C PHE A 85 -22.41 7.70 -8.13
N LYS A 86 -21.28 7.41 -8.78
CA LYS A 86 -20.88 8.05 -10.05
C LYS A 86 -21.72 7.63 -11.24
N SER A 87 -22.14 6.36 -11.30
CA SER A 87 -22.90 5.81 -12.43
C SER A 87 -24.38 6.20 -12.44
N GLY A 88 -24.90 6.76 -11.34
CA GLY A 88 -26.33 7.08 -11.19
C GLY A 88 -27.23 5.84 -11.17
N ARG A 89 -26.65 4.64 -10.98
CA ARG A 89 -27.39 3.38 -10.88
C ARG A 89 -28.35 3.43 -9.68
N ALA A 90 -29.60 3.03 -9.90
CA ALA A 90 -30.53 2.80 -8.80
C ALA A 90 -30.02 1.65 -7.93
N VAL A 91 -29.77 1.94 -6.66
CA VAL A 91 -29.27 0.99 -5.66
C VAL A 91 -30.27 0.88 -4.52
N THR A 92 -30.43 -0.33 -4.01
CA THR A 92 -31.37 -0.63 -2.92
C THR A 92 -30.75 -0.29 -1.56
N ASN A 93 -31.60 0.02 -0.58
CA ASN A 93 -31.14 0.23 0.80
C ASN A 93 -30.44 -1.01 1.39
N ASP A 94 -30.83 -2.22 0.98
CA ASP A 94 -30.23 -3.45 1.49
C ASP A 94 -28.83 -3.71 0.92
N GLU A 95 -28.61 -3.37 -0.36
CA GLU A 95 -27.29 -3.38 -1.00
C GLU A 95 -26.33 -2.38 -0.34
N LEU A 96 -26.82 -1.16 -0.01
CA LEU A 96 -26.04 -0.18 0.74
C LEU A 96 -25.69 -0.66 2.15
N LYS A 97 -26.68 -1.18 2.89
CA LYS A 97 -26.45 -1.72 4.24
C LYS A 97 -25.42 -2.82 4.23
N THR A 98 -25.46 -3.71 3.24
CA THR A 98 -24.50 -4.81 3.10
C THR A 98 -23.08 -4.30 2.88
N ASN A 99 -22.88 -3.38 1.95
CA ASN A 99 -21.56 -2.79 1.69
C ASN A 99 -21.02 -2.00 2.89
N ILE A 100 -21.87 -1.22 3.56
CA ILE A 100 -21.48 -0.49 4.77
C ILE A 100 -21.06 -1.47 5.88
N ALA A 101 -21.81 -2.56 6.07
CA ALA A 101 -21.47 -3.57 7.06
C ALA A 101 -20.13 -4.27 6.73
N GLU A 102 -19.87 -4.57 5.45
CA GLU A 102 -18.62 -5.15 4.98
C GLU A 102 -17.43 -4.22 5.23
N ILE A 103 -17.53 -2.93 4.87
CA ILE A 103 -16.50 -1.92 5.13
C ILE A 103 -16.18 -1.84 6.63
N ASN A 104 -17.21 -1.77 7.49
CA ASN A 104 -17.02 -1.73 8.93
C ASN A 104 -16.34 -3.00 9.47
N ASN A 105 -16.72 -4.17 8.95
CA ASN A 105 -16.12 -5.44 9.31
C ASN A 105 -14.65 -5.54 8.88
N LEU A 106 -14.31 -5.08 7.67
CA LEU A 106 -12.93 -5.03 7.18
C LEU A 106 -12.07 -4.09 8.02
N GLN A 107 -12.59 -2.93 8.42
CA GLN A 107 -11.89 -2.02 9.34
C GLN A 107 -11.62 -2.68 10.70
N LEU A 108 -12.61 -3.39 11.25
CA LEU A 108 -12.43 -4.14 12.51
C LEU A 108 -11.37 -5.24 12.36
N GLN A 109 -11.34 -5.95 11.24
CA GLN A 109 -10.35 -6.99 10.97
C GLN A 109 -8.94 -6.42 10.82
N ILE A 110 -8.78 -5.26 10.17
CA ILE A 110 -7.49 -4.56 10.07
C ILE A 110 -6.95 -4.22 11.45
N GLU A 111 -7.77 -3.62 12.32
CA GLU A 111 -7.36 -3.27 13.69
C GLU A 111 -7.08 -4.50 14.54
N LYS A 112 -7.92 -5.54 14.42
CA LYS A 112 -7.68 -6.81 15.11
C LYS A 112 -6.37 -7.46 14.67
N ASN A 113 -6.12 -7.53 13.37
CA ASN A 113 -4.88 -8.08 12.82
C ASN A 113 -3.64 -7.32 13.33
N ARG A 114 -3.74 -6.00 13.49
CA ARG A 114 -2.70 -5.17 14.11
C ARG A 114 -2.48 -5.52 15.59
N ILE A 115 -3.55 -5.68 16.37
CA ILE A 115 -3.46 -6.07 17.79
C ILE A 115 -2.83 -7.46 17.92
N ASP A 116 -3.29 -8.41 17.11
CA ASP A 116 -2.79 -9.79 17.10
C ASP A 116 -1.31 -9.84 16.75
N PHE A 117 -0.85 -9.03 15.77
CA PHE A 117 0.57 -8.89 15.46
C PHE A 117 1.37 -8.40 16.67
N ILE A 118 0.98 -7.31 17.32
CA ILE A 118 1.67 -6.78 18.50
C ILE A 118 1.72 -7.83 19.62
N ASN A 119 0.60 -8.49 19.91
CA ASN A 119 0.55 -9.54 20.94
C ASN A 119 1.44 -10.73 20.60
N SER A 120 1.55 -11.05 19.30
CA SER A 120 2.41 -12.13 18.84
C SER A 120 3.87 -11.84 19.15
N LEU A 121 4.32 -10.58 19.23
CA LEU A 121 5.74 -10.24 19.41
C LEU A 121 6.29 -10.48 20.82
N ASN A 122 5.45 -10.84 21.81
CA ASN A 122 5.89 -11.05 23.19
C ASN A 122 6.93 -12.17 23.36
N ASP A 123 7.05 -13.09 22.38
CA ASP A 123 8.07 -14.14 22.36
C ASP A 123 9.39 -13.73 21.66
N ILE A 124 9.43 -12.53 21.07
CA ILE A 124 10.55 -12.02 20.26
C ILE A 124 11.11 -10.72 20.86
N LEU A 125 10.25 -9.82 21.35
CA LEU A 125 10.61 -8.49 21.81
C LEU A 125 10.23 -8.30 23.28
N SER A 126 11.02 -7.50 24.00
CA SER A 126 10.63 -6.99 25.31
C SER A 126 9.47 -5.99 25.19
N TYR A 127 8.71 -5.79 26.28
CA TYR A 127 7.65 -4.76 26.31
C TYR A 127 8.16 -3.35 26.05
N GLU A 128 9.40 -3.04 26.43
CA GLU A 128 10.03 -1.75 26.09
C GLU A 128 10.22 -1.62 24.58
N GLN A 129 10.73 -2.66 23.91
CA GLN A 129 10.88 -2.69 22.45
C GLN A 129 9.53 -2.64 21.74
N ILE A 130 8.50 -3.33 22.24
CA ILE A 130 7.15 -3.26 21.69
C ILE A 130 6.59 -1.83 21.80
N ALA A 131 6.79 -1.16 22.94
CA ALA A 131 6.39 0.24 23.10
C ALA A 131 7.14 1.16 22.11
N LYS A 132 8.46 0.96 21.94
CA LYS A 132 9.27 1.69 20.94
C LYS A 132 8.78 1.43 19.52
N LEU A 133 8.40 0.20 19.18
CA LEU A 133 7.83 -0.16 17.88
C LEU A 133 6.54 0.63 17.61
N ILE A 134 5.61 0.67 18.57
CA ILE A 134 4.34 1.41 18.43
C ILE A 134 4.60 2.91 18.19
N ILE A 135 5.54 3.49 18.92
CA ILE A 135 5.94 4.89 18.75
C ILE A 135 6.57 5.11 17.37
N PHE A 136 7.52 4.25 17.00
CA PHE A 136 8.22 4.27 15.72
C PHE A 136 7.24 4.23 14.56
N GLU A 137 6.34 3.26 14.54
CA GLU A 137 5.35 3.10 13.46
C GLU A 137 4.49 4.36 13.27
N LYS A 138 4.03 4.95 14.38
CA LYS A 138 3.25 6.19 14.34
C LYS A 138 4.07 7.35 13.76
N GLN A 139 5.31 7.51 14.20
CA GLN A 139 6.20 8.58 13.75
C GLN A 139 6.60 8.40 12.28
N PHE A 140 6.98 7.18 11.89
CA PHE A 140 7.38 6.85 10.53
C PHE A 140 6.24 7.08 9.55
N ARG A 141 5.02 6.61 9.83
CA ARG A 141 3.84 6.90 8.99
C ARG A 141 3.59 8.40 8.81
N ASN A 142 3.75 9.18 9.87
CA ASN A 142 3.60 10.64 9.79
C ASN A 142 4.70 11.30 8.94
N GLU A 143 5.94 10.84 9.06
CA GLU A 143 7.08 11.29 8.26
C GLU A 143 6.83 10.99 6.77
N VAL A 144 6.49 9.74 6.44
CA VAL A 144 6.15 9.30 5.07
C VAL A 144 5.03 10.14 4.47
N ARG A 145 3.94 10.34 5.23
CA ARG A 145 2.81 11.16 4.76
C ARG A 145 3.24 12.60 4.46
N ARG A 146 4.12 13.19 5.27
CA ARG A 146 4.65 14.54 5.04
C ARG A 146 5.53 14.59 3.79
N LEU A 147 6.38 13.60 3.56
CA LEU A 147 7.23 13.53 2.37
C LEU A 147 6.37 13.47 1.10
N ILE A 148 5.39 12.57 1.06
CA ILE A 148 4.46 12.42 -0.08
C ILE A 148 3.65 13.72 -0.29
N MET A 149 3.15 14.34 0.78
CA MET A 149 2.39 15.60 0.68
C MET A 149 3.25 16.79 0.22
N LYS A 150 4.53 16.84 0.60
CA LYS A 150 5.46 17.90 0.20
C LYS A 150 5.81 17.80 -1.28
N GLU A 151 6.06 16.60 -1.80
CA GLU A 151 6.29 16.39 -3.23
C GLU A 151 5.09 16.79 -4.09
N ARG A 152 3.86 16.55 -3.62
CA ARG A 152 2.63 16.97 -4.30
C ARG A 152 2.39 18.50 -4.32
N ARG A 153 3.16 19.29 -3.56
CA ARG A 153 3.03 20.76 -3.44
C ARG A 153 4.13 21.54 -4.16
N ALA A 154 4.88 20.92 -5.09
CA ALA A 154 5.77 21.69 -5.97
C ALA A 154 4.96 22.78 -6.72
N PRO A 155 5.50 24.01 -6.88
CA PRO A 155 4.71 25.13 -7.38
C PRO A 155 4.27 24.85 -8.82
N ILE A 156 2.98 25.01 -9.09
CA ILE A 156 2.53 25.39 -10.43
C ILE A 156 3.05 26.81 -10.59
N ASP A 157 4.03 26.97 -11.48
CA ASP A 157 4.58 28.27 -11.85
C ASP A 157 3.43 29.26 -12.06
N GLN A 158 3.41 30.31 -11.24
CA GLN A 158 2.50 31.44 -11.45
C GLN A 158 3.05 32.21 -12.65
N GLU A 159 2.28 32.21 -13.74
CA GLU A 159 2.50 33.02 -14.96
C GLU A 159 2.66 34.51 -14.66
#